data_AF-A0A8X6U986-F1
#
_entry.id   AF-A0A8X6U986-F1
#
_cell.length_a   1.000
_cell.length_b   1.000
_cell.length_c   1.000
_cell.angle_alpha   90.00
_cell.angle_beta   90.00
_cell.angle_gamma   90.00
#
_symmetry.space_group_name_H-M   'P 1'
#
loop_
_entity.id
_entity.type
_entity.pdbx_description
1 polymer ?
#
loop_
_entity_poly.entity_id
_entity_poly.type
_entity_poly.pdbx_seq_one_letter_code
_entity_poly.pdbx_strand_id
1 'polypeptide(L)'
;GTLTILFLCLTALCLTVECSRLTSSKSTNSKKIVCYFTNWAQYRPNEGKYVPEDIDPTLCTHLIFAFGWMKKHKISSFDSTDETKNGKKGMYERLVDVKNKNKDAKVLLAIGGWSFGTQRFKEMASNRYNRQLFVFSAIKYLRDRNFDGLDLDWEFPRGGDDKKHFVSLLK
;
A
#
# COMPACT_ATOMS: atom_id res chain seq x y z
N GLY A 1 -69.68 9.90 -3.54
CA GLY A 1 -68.75 10.03 -4.69
C GLY A 1 -67.38 10.37 -4.17
N THR A 2 -66.77 9.44 -3.44
CA THR A 2 -65.64 9.66 -2.52
C THR A 2 -64.45 8.76 -2.89
N LEU A 3 -64.35 8.37 -4.16
CA LEU A 3 -63.36 7.40 -4.64
C LEU A 3 -62.53 7.91 -5.84
N THR A 4 -62.63 9.19 -6.20
CA THR A 4 -61.95 9.73 -7.39
C THR A 4 -60.87 10.77 -7.07
N ILE A 5 -60.69 11.17 -5.81
CA ILE A 5 -59.70 12.20 -5.42
C ILE A 5 -58.42 11.58 -4.82
N LEU A 6 -58.37 10.26 -4.61
CA LEU A 6 -57.15 9.58 -4.12
C LEU A 6 -56.15 9.23 -5.23
N PHE A 7 -56.44 9.53 -6.49
CA PHE A 7 -55.53 9.25 -7.62
C PHE A 7 -54.69 10.44 -8.08
N LEU A 8 -54.95 11.64 -7.56
CA LEU A 8 -54.18 12.85 -7.91
C LEU A 8 -52.95 13.08 -7.03
N CYS A 9 -52.71 12.24 -6.01
CA CYS A 9 -51.58 12.39 -5.09
C CYS A 9 -50.40 11.44 -5.36
N LEU A 10 -50.48 10.56 -6.37
CA LEU A 10 -49.48 9.50 -6.60
C LEU A 10 -48.60 9.69 -7.84
N THR A 11 -48.76 10.77 -8.62
CA THR A 11 -47.91 11.06 -9.79
C THR A 11 -46.95 12.23 -9.59
N ALA A 12 -46.92 12.86 -8.41
CA ALA A 12 -45.96 13.92 -8.07
C ALA A 12 -44.65 13.41 -7.45
N LEU A 13 -44.45 12.09 -7.35
CA LEU A 13 -43.17 11.49 -6.97
C LEU A 13 -42.36 11.04 -8.20
N CYS A 14 -42.44 11.82 -9.29
CA CYS A 14 -41.60 11.64 -10.45
C CYS A 14 -40.26 12.35 -10.20
N LEU A 15 -39.29 11.57 -9.71
CA LEU A 15 -37.89 11.64 -10.12
C LEU A 15 -37.23 13.03 -10.06
N THR A 16 -37.01 13.58 -8.86
CA THR A 16 -35.72 14.24 -8.63
C THR A 16 -34.69 13.15 -8.38
N VAL A 17 -34.37 12.39 -9.43
CA VAL A 17 -33.05 11.79 -9.53
C VAL A 17 -32.12 12.99 -9.52
N GLU A 18 -31.56 13.29 -8.36
CA GLU A 18 -30.29 13.98 -8.32
C GLU A 18 -29.34 13.11 -9.12
N CYS A 19 -29.23 13.47 -10.40
CA CYS A 19 -28.17 13.04 -11.26
C CYS A 19 -26.92 13.60 -10.58
N SER A 20 -26.39 12.83 -9.61
CA SER A 20 -25.05 12.99 -9.11
C SER A 20 -24.22 13.09 -10.36
N ARG A 21 -23.78 14.33 -10.67
CA ARG A 21 -22.88 14.58 -11.77
C ARG A 21 -21.77 13.57 -11.54
N LEU A 22 -21.66 12.60 -12.45
CA LEU A 22 -20.40 11.92 -12.66
C LEU A 22 -19.47 13.05 -13.04
N THR A 23 -18.82 13.65 -12.04
CA THR A 23 -17.57 14.33 -12.24
C THR A 23 -16.69 13.21 -12.77
N SER A 24 -16.61 13.14 -14.10
CA SER A 24 -15.49 12.55 -14.79
C SER A 24 -14.29 13.16 -14.07
N SER A 25 -13.68 12.37 -13.18
CA SER A 25 -12.43 12.75 -12.56
C SER A 25 -11.54 12.93 -13.77
N LYS A 26 -11.26 14.19 -14.10
CA LYS A 26 -10.23 14.53 -15.05
C LYS A 26 -9.02 13.80 -14.49
N SER A 27 -8.63 12.73 -15.17
CA SER A 27 -7.30 12.16 -15.06
C SER A 27 -6.36 13.24 -15.56
N THR A 28 -6.12 14.26 -14.73
CA THR A 28 -4.95 15.10 -14.86
C THR A 28 -3.83 14.13 -14.63
N ASN A 29 -3.09 13.81 -15.69
CA ASN A 29 -1.92 12.97 -15.68
C ASN A 29 -0.81 13.70 -14.90
N SER A 30 -1.05 13.92 -13.61
CA SER A 30 -0.18 14.62 -12.69
C SER A 30 1.03 13.74 -12.45
N LYS A 31 2.21 14.34 -12.50
CA LYS A 31 3.46 13.62 -12.28
C LYS A 31 3.42 12.98 -10.90
N LYS A 32 3.89 11.73 -10.82
CA LYS A 32 4.08 11.05 -9.54
C LYS A 32 5.41 11.48 -8.93
N ILE A 33 5.37 11.93 -7.69
CA ILE A 33 6.55 12.08 -6.83
C ILE A 33 6.52 10.90 -5.86
N VAL A 34 7.50 9.99 -5.99
CA VAL A 34 7.59 8.73 -5.25
C VAL A 34 8.79 8.81 -4.33
N CYS A 35 8.56 8.72 -3.02
CA CYS A 35 9.57 8.95 -1.99
C CYS A 35 9.75 7.69 -1.15
N TYR A 36 10.98 7.18 -1.08
CA TYR A 36 11.32 6.10 -0.15
C TYR A 36 11.59 6.67 1.25
N PHE A 37 10.92 6.07 2.23
CA PHE A 37 11.17 6.28 3.64
C PHE A 37 11.90 5.04 4.20
N THR A 38 13.13 5.23 4.69
CA THR A 38 13.97 4.15 5.18
C THR A 38 13.85 4.02 6.71
N ASN A 39 13.39 2.87 7.22
CA ASN A 39 13.10 2.69 8.64
C ASN A 39 14.33 2.83 9.56
N TRP A 40 15.54 2.55 9.05
CA TRP A 40 16.78 2.69 9.81
C TRP A 40 17.21 4.14 10.05
N ALA A 41 16.59 5.12 9.37
CA ALA A 41 16.85 6.54 9.62
C ALA A 41 16.45 6.98 11.04
N GLN A 42 15.57 6.23 11.72
CA GLN A 42 15.18 6.47 13.10
C GLN A 42 16.34 6.35 14.10
N TYR A 43 17.41 5.64 13.72
CA TYR A 43 18.57 5.34 14.55
C TYR A 43 19.76 6.26 14.29
N ARG A 44 19.65 7.20 13.33
CA ARG A 44 20.70 8.18 13.08
C ARG A 44 20.85 9.13 14.29
N PRO A 45 22.07 9.56 14.64
CA PRO A 45 22.30 10.46 15.75
C PRO A 45 21.94 11.91 15.41
N ASN A 46 21.65 12.70 16.45
CA ASN A 46 21.47 14.16 16.38
C ASN A 46 20.46 14.59 15.30
N GLU A 47 20.80 15.63 14.52
CA GLU A 47 19.99 16.18 13.44
C GLU A 47 19.76 15.21 12.27
N GLY A 48 20.51 14.10 12.22
CA GLY A 48 20.31 13.06 11.21
C GLY A 48 19.12 12.16 11.49
N LYS A 49 18.58 12.18 12.72
CA LYS A 49 17.43 11.36 13.11
C LYS A 49 16.20 11.77 12.31
N TYR A 50 15.55 10.79 11.70
CA TYR A 50 14.38 11.04 10.86
C TYR A 50 13.29 9.99 11.10
N VAL A 51 12.07 10.42 11.36
CA VAL A 51 10.88 9.61 11.66
C VAL A 51 9.70 10.02 10.76
N PRO A 52 8.60 9.24 10.72
CA PRO A 52 7.49 9.52 9.80
C PRO A 52 6.86 10.92 9.98
N GLU A 53 6.87 11.47 11.20
CA GLU A 53 6.32 12.79 11.51
C GLU A 53 7.12 13.94 10.90
N ASP A 54 8.37 13.71 10.52
CA ASP A 54 9.24 14.71 9.87
C ASP A 54 8.90 14.88 8.38
N ILE A 55 8.07 13.98 7.82
CA ILE A 55 7.65 14.04 6.42
C ILE A 55 6.60 15.14 6.26
N ASP A 56 6.88 16.11 5.40
CA ASP A 56 5.86 17.02 4.90
C ASP A 56 4.86 16.22 4.03
N PRO A 57 3.57 16.16 4.44
CA PRO A 57 2.57 15.33 3.78
C PRO A 57 2.23 15.78 2.36
N THR A 58 2.68 16.96 1.92
CA THR A 58 2.37 17.54 0.61
C THR A 58 3.43 17.28 -0.46
N LEU A 59 4.63 16.86 -0.07
CA LEU A 59 5.76 16.70 -1.01
C LEU A 59 5.58 15.51 -1.96
N CYS A 60 5.07 14.39 -1.44
CA CYS A 60 5.08 13.10 -2.14
C CYS A 60 3.66 12.65 -2.48
N THR A 61 3.47 12.18 -3.70
CA THR A 61 2.23 11.51 -4.11
C THR A 61 2.19 10.05 -3.63
N HIS A 62 3.36 9.41 -3.53
CA HIS A 62 3.53 8.04 -3.08
C HIS A 62 4.68 7.99 -2.07
N LEU A 63 4.44 7.35 -0.93
CA LEU A 63 5.45 7.03 0.07
C LEU A 63 5.68 5.51 0.06
N ILE A 64 6.93 5.09 0.00
CA ILE A 64 7.31 3.68 0.03
C ILE A 64 8.11 3.42 1.30
N PHE A 65 7.59 2.56 2.18
CA PHE A 65 8.27 2.13 3.39
C PHE A 65 9.33 1.08 3.04
N ALA A 66 10.60 1.44 3.17
CA ALA A 66 11.75 0.55 3.02
C ALA A 66 12.26 0.13 4.42
N PHE A 67 12.18 -1.15 4.81
CA PHE A 67 11.60 -2.28 4.09
C PHE A 67 10.77 -3.15 5.04
N GLY A 68 9.85 -3.93 4.48
CA GLY A 68 9.38 -5.16 5.09
C GLY A 68 10.42 -6.28 4.94
N TRP A 69 10.03 -7.51 5.26
CA TRP A 69 10.91 -8.68 5.17
C TRP A 69 10.15 -9.94 4.73
N MET A 70 10.87 -11.06 4.65
CA MET A 70 10.28 -12.37 4.36
C MET A 70 10.84 -13.46 5.27
N LYS A 71 9.93 -14.22 5.87
CA LYS A 71 10.23 -15.41 6.69
C LYS A 71 9.37 -16.57 6.18
N LYS A 72 10.01 -17.70 5.86
CA LYS A 72 9.34 -18.90 5.34
C LYS A 72 8.40 -18.60 4.15
N HIS A 73 8.89 -17.83 3.18
CA HIS A 73 8.17 -17.36 1.98
C HIS A 73 6.92 -16.50 2.25
N LYS A 74 6.73 -16.02 3.47
CA LYS A 74 5.64 -15.10 3.85
C LYS A 74 6.21 -13.75 4.21
N ILE A 75 5.50 -12.68 3.86
CA ILE A 75 5.86 -11.33 4.26
C ILE A 75 5.88 -11.21 5.80
N SER A 76 6.79 -10.41 6.32
CA SER A 76 6.92 -10.14 7.76
C SER A 76 7.50 -8.75 8.00
N SER A 77 7.53 -8.29 9.26
CA SER A 77 8.26 -7.06 9.59
C SER A 77 9.77 -7.27 9.52
N PHE A 78 10.49 -6.19 9.21
CA PHE A 78 11.94 -6.14 9.31
C PHE A 78 12.36 -5.93 10.77
N ASP A 79 11.85 -4.87 11.40
CA ASP A 79 12.11 -4.54 12.80
C ASP A 79 10.85 -4.81 13.65
N SER A 80 11.06 -5.04 14.94
CA SER A 80 9.99 -5.12 15.93
C SER A 80 9.31 -3.77 16.18
N THR A 81 10.02 -2.66 15.96
CA THR A 81 9.54 -1.28 16.12
C THR A 81 8.64 -0.82 14.98
N ASP A 82 8.64 -1.53 13.85
CA ASP A 82 7.77 -1.24 12.72
C ASP A 82 6.29 -1.56 13.05
N GLU A 83 6.06 -2.55 13.91
CA GLU A 83 4.73 -3.06 14.28
C GLU A 83 4.15 -2.32 15.48
N THR A 84 2.86 -2.00 15.42
CA THR A 84 2.10 -1.50 16.58
C THR A 84 1.93 -2.62 17.60
N LYS A 85 2.37 -2.37 18.84
CA LYS A 85 2.31 -3.35 19.95
C LYS A 85 2.02 -2.64 21.25
N ASN A 86 1.22 -3.28 22.12
CA ASN A 86 0.93 -2.80 23.48
C ASN A 86 0.45 -1.33 23.52
N GLY A 87 -0.39 -0.93 22.56
CA GLY A 87 -0.91 0.44 22.45
C GLY A 87 0.09 1.48 21.93
N LYS A 88 1.34 1.11 21.67
CA LYS A 88 2.35 1.99 21.06
C LYS A 88 2.35 1.81 19.55
N LYS A 89 2.07 2.90 18.82
CA LYS A 89 2.12 2.91 17.35
C LYS A 89 3.53 2.58 16.83
N GLY A 90 3.60 1.60 15.94
CA GLY A 90 4.81 1.27 15.20
C GLY A 90 5.06 2.20 14.03
N MET A 91 6.22 2.08 13.39
CA MET A 91 6.60 2.92 12.24
C MET A 91 5.65 2.78 11.04
N TYR A 92 5.07 1.59 10.81
CA TYR A 92 4.11 1.39 9.74
C TYR A 92 2.86 2.26 9.92
N GLU A 93 2.24 2.18 11.10
CA GLU A 93 1.03 2.95 11.39
C GLU A 93 1.30 4.45 11.35
N ARG A 94 2.44 4.89 11.89
CA ARG A 94 2.85 6.31 11.87
C ARG A 94 3.07 6.84 10.45
N LEU A 95 3.63 6.04 9.53
CA LEU A 95 3.77 6.45 8.13
C LEU A 95 2.43 6.46 7.40
N VAL A 96 1.58 5.45 7.63
CA VAL A 96 0.25 5.37 7.04
C VAL A 96 -0.65 6.53 7.49
N ASP A 97 -0.47 7.02 8.72
CA ASP A 97 -1.17 8.20 9.26
C ASP A 97 -0.91 9.50 8.48
N VAL A 98 0.09 9.56 7.60
CA VAL A 98 0.26 10.69 6.65
C VAL A 98 -1.00 10.90 5.81
N LYS A 99 -1.75 9.82 5.53
CA LYS A 99 -3.04 9.88 4.83
C LYS A 99 -4.13 10.64 5.59
N ASN A 100 -3.93 10.93 6.88
CA ASN A 100 -4.83 11.78 7.64
C ASN A 100 -4.71 13.25 7.23
N LYS A 101 -3.51 13.68 6.80
CA LYS A 101 -3.22 15.05 6.35
C LYS A 101 -3.30 15.20 4.83
N ASN A 102 -2.94 14.16 4.08
CA ASN A 102 -3.05 14.12 2.62
C ASN A 102 -3.83 12.87 2.18
N LYS A 103 -5.13 13.02 1.91
CA LYS A 103 -6.03 11.90 1.58
C LYS A 103 -5.73 11.26 0.22
N ASP A 104 -5.01 11.96 -0.66
CA ASP A 104 -4.68 11.47 -2.00
C ASP A 104 -3.36 10.68 -2.02
N ALA A 105 -2.51 10.83 -1.00
CA ALA A 105 -1.24 10.11 -0.89
C ALA A 105 -1.46 8.59 -0.84
N LYS A 106 -0.57 7.84 -1.51
CA LYS A 106 -0.50 6.37 -1.44
C LYS A 106 0.69 5.94 -0.61
N VAL A 107 0.51 4.97 0.26
CA VAL A 107 1.58 4.43 1.10
C VAL A 107 1.77 2.94 0.77
N LEU A 108 2.96 2.57 0.30
CA LEU A 108 3.33 1.22 -0.10
C LEU A 108 4.38 0.65 0.86
N LEU A 109 4.47 -0.67 0.92
CA LEU A 109 5.55 -1.38 1.61
C LEU A 109 6.49 -1.99 0.57
N ALA A 110 7.77 -1.67 0.64
CA ALA A 110 8.79 -2.34 -0.16
C ALA A 110 9.28 -3.61 0.53
N ILE A 111 9.55 -4.65 -0.25
CA ILE A 111 10.26 -5.86 0.19
C ILE A 111 11.48 -6.05 -0.70
N GLY A 112 12.65 -6.26 -0.09
CA GLY A 112 13.89 -6.50 -0.81
C GLY A 112 14.98 -5.55 -0.36
N GLY A 113 15.66 -4.95 -1.33
CA GLY A 113 16.84 -4.12 -1.11
C GLY A 113 18.11 -4.94 -0.90
N TRP A 114 19.26 -4.24 -0.91
CA TRP A 114 20.59 -4.84 -0.84
C TRP A 114 20.75 -5.89 0.29
N SER A 115 20.35 -5.56 1.51
CA SER A 115 20.52 -6.43 2.68
C SER A 115 19.66 -7.70 2.63
N PHE A 116 18.61 -7.74 1.81
CA PHE A 116 17.74 -8.90 1.63
C PHE A 116 18.41 -10.02 0.83
N GLY A 117 19.29 -9.63 -0.10
CA GLY A 117 19.95 -10.50 -1.06
C GLY A 117 18.97 -11.19 -2.03
N THR A 118 19.48 -12.08 -2.87
CA THR A 118 18.66 -12.70 -3.93
C THR A 118 18.03 -14.04 -3.54
N GLN A 119 18.64 -14.79 -2.62
CA GLN A 119 18.30 -16.20 -2.39
C GLN A 119 16.84 -16.40 -1.96
N ARG A 120 16.33 -15.52 -1.10
CA ARG A 120 14.95 -15.54 -0.63
C ARG A 120 13.95 -15.33 -1.77
N PHE A 121 14.23 -14.40 -2.66
CA PHE A 121 13.41 -14.18 -3.86
C PHE A 121 13.46 -15.38 -4.80
N LYS A 122 14.64 -15.95 -5.04
CA LYS A 122 14.79 -17.15 -5.87
C LYS A 122 13.91 -18.29 -5.37
N GLU A 123 13.99 -18.62 -4.08
CA GLU A 123 13.22 -19.70 -3.48
C GLU A 123 11.71 -19.42 -3.50
N MET A 124 11.31 -18.19 -3.17
CA MET A 124 9.89 -17.81 -3.15
C MET A 124 9.29 -17.81 -4.56
N ALA A 125 10.03 -17.29 -5.56
CA ALA A 125 9.56 -17.17 -6.94
C ALA A 125 9.63 -18.50 -7.70
N SER A 126 10.47 -19.46 -7.27
CA SER A 126 10.80 -20.70 -7.99
C SER A 126 9.62 -21.57 -8.40
N ASN A 127 8.52 -21.56 -7.67
CA ASN A 127 7.38 -22.42 -7.95
C ASN A 127 6.05 -21.77 -7.55
N ARG A 128 4.95 -22.28 -8.11
CA ARG A 128 3.61 -21.71 -7.92
C ARG A 128 3.17 -21.69 -6.46
N TYR A 129 3.48 -22.75 -5.71
CA TYR A 129 3.06 -22.87 -4.31
C TYR A 129 3.70 -21.79 -3.44
N ASN A 130 5.02 -21.60 -3.54
CA ASN A 130 5.73 -20.58 -2.79
C ASN A 130 5.29 -19.14 -3.17
N ARG A 131 5.06 -18.89 -4.47
CA ARG A 131 4.51 -17.60 -4.91
C ARG A 131 3.13 -17.34 -4.32
N GLN A 132 2.26 -18.35 -4.29
CA GLN A 132 0.94 -18.22 -3.68
C GLN A 132 1.01 -17.99 -2.17
N LEU A 133 1.88 -18.70 -1.46
CA LEU A 133 2.12 -18.46 -0.02
C LEU A 133 2.52 -16.99 0.23
N PHE A 134 3.44 -16.47 -0.58
CA PHE A 134 3.85 -15.08 -0.50
C PHE A 134 2.69 -14.13 -0.79
N VAL A 135 2.03 -14.27 -1.94
CA VAL A 135 0.94 -13.39 -2.39
C VAL A 135 -0.21 -13.34 -1.37
N PHE A 136 -0.69 -14.49 -0.88
CA PHE A 136 -1.78 -14.51 0.10
C PHE A 136 -1.36 -13.90 1.43
N SER A 137 -0.12 -14.13 1.87
CA SER A 137 0.41 -13.48 3.07
C SER A 137 0.55 -11.97 2.89
N ALA A 138 1.00 -11.51 1.72
CA ALA A 138 1.19 -10.10 1.39
C ALA A 138 -0.13 -9.35 1.36
N ILE A 139 -1.16 -9.89 0.68
CA ILE A 139 -2.50 -9.29 0.65
C ILE A 139 -3.01 -9.06 2.08
N LYS A 140 -2.99 -10.10 2.92
CA LYS A 140 -3.45 -9.97 4.30
C LYS A 140 -2.61 -8.95 5.08
N TYR A 141 -1.29 -9.06 5.02
CA TYR A 141 -0.38 -8.23 5.80
C TYR A 141 -0.51 -6.73 5.50
N LEU A 142 -0.66 -6.38 4.21
CA LEU A 142 -0.82 -5.01 3.74
C LEU A 142 -2.18 -4.44 4.15
N ARG A 143 -3.25 -5.23 3.98
CA ARG A 143 -4.62 -4.82 4.35
C ARG A 143 -4.76 -4.61 5.85
N ASP A 144 -4.22 -5.50 6.66
CA ASP A 144 -4.23 -5.39 8.13
C ASP A 144 -3.49 -4.12 8.63
N ARG A 145 -2.60 -3.53 7.81
CA ARG A 145 -1.79 -2.35 8.12
C ARG A 145 -2.17 -1.11 7.29
N ASN A 146 -3.26 -1.17 6.54
CA ASN A 146 -3.72 -0.07 5.68
C ASN A 146 -2.69 0.45 4.65
N PHE A 147 -1.80 -0.41 4.16
CA PHE A 147 -0.98 -0.10 2.99
C PHE A 147 -1.81 -0.17 1.70
N ASP A 148 -1.49 0.72 0.76
CA ASP A 148 -2.16 0.85 -0.54
C ASP A 148 -1.52 -0.02 -1.63
N GLY A 149 -0.34 -0.59 -1.38
CA GLY A 149 0.35 -1.43 -2.35
C GLY A 149 1.63 -2.07 -1.81
N LEU A 150 2.26 -2.85 -2.69
CA LEU A 150 3.53 -3.50 -2.48
C LEU A 150 4.51 -3.02 -3.54
N ASP A 151 5.76 -2.81 -3.14
CA ASP A 151 6.88 -2.53 -4.01
C ASP A 151 7.90 -3.69 -3.92
N LEU A 152 8.40 -4.18 -5.06
CA LEU A 152 9.22 -5.39 -5.14
C LEU A 152 10.65 -5.05 -5.58
N ASP A 153 11.56 -5.05 -4.62
CA ASP A 153 12.94 -4.60 -4.80
C ASP A 153 13.91 -5.80 -4.82
N TRP A 154 13.70 -6.71 -5.78
CA TRP A 154 14.64 -7.81 -6.01
C TRP A 154 15.89 -7.30 -6.73
N GLU A 155 17.01 -7.27 -6.01
CA GLU A 155 18.32 -6.81 -6.51
C GLU A 155 19.35 -7.96 -6.67
N PHE A 156 19.50 -8.59 -7.84
CA PHE A 156 18.63 -8.56 -9.01
C PHE A 156 18.33 -10.00 -9.47
N PRO A 157 17.18 -10.25 -10.13
CA PRO A 157 16.95 -11.51 -10.81
C PRO A 157 18.01 -11.72 -11.89
N ARG A 158 18.68 -12.88 -11.91
CA ARG A 158 19.79 -13.17 -12.84
C ARG A 158 19.64 -14.53 -13.51
N GLY A 159 19.70 -14.53 -14.84
CA GLY A 159 19.59 -15.74 -15.66
C GLY A 159 18.17 -16.01 -16.14
N GLY A 160 18.01 -17.08 -16.95
CA GLY A 160 16.75 -17.39 -17.62
C GLY A 160 15.61 -17.76 -16.67
N ASP A 161 15.93 -18.50 -15.59
CA ASP A 161 14.92 -18.95 -14.64
C ASP A 161 14.41 -17.81 -13.76
N ASP A 162 15.31 -17.01 -13.17
CA ASP A 162 14.93 -15.83 -12.39
C ASP A 162 14.06 -14.87 -13.20
N LYS A 163 14.39 -14.65 -14.48
CA LYS A 163 13.56 -13.83 -15.39
C LYS A 163 12.13 -14.37 -15.49
N LYS A 164 11.96 -15.67 -15.76
CA LYS A 164 10.64 -16.31 -15.89
C LYS A 164 9.88 -16.31 -14.55
N HIS A 165 10.57 -16.60 -13.47
CA HIS A 165 10.00 -16.66 -12.13
C HIS A 165 9.56 -15.28 -11.63
N PHE A 166 10.34 -14.22 -11.92
CA PHE A 166 9.97 -12.86 -11.58
C PHE A 166 8.73 -12.40 -12.34
N VAL A 167 8.66 -12.66 -13.65
CA VAL A 167 7.44 -12.41 -14.45
C VAL A 167 6.25 -13.19 -13.89
N SER A 168 6.45 -14.44 -13.48
CA SER A 168 5.38 -15.27 -12.89
C SER A 168 4.96 -14.85 -11.48
N LEU A 169 5.77 -14.04 -10.80
CA LEU A 169 5.45 -13.44 -9.51
C LEU A 169 4.64 -12.16 -9.67
N LEU A 170 4.92 -11.37 -10.72
CA LEU A 170 4.22 -10.12 -11.01
C LEU A 170 2.85 -10.31 -11.67
N LYS A 171 2.64 -11.43 -12.35
CA LYS A 171 1.41 -11.79 -13.06
C LYS A 171 0.32 -12.27 -12.11
#